data_AF-A0AA38G6T4-F1
#
_entry.id   AF-A0AA38G6T4-F1
#
_cell.length_a   1.000
_cell.length_b   1.000
_cell.length_c   1.000
_cell.angle_alpha   90.00
_cell.angle_beta   90.00
_cell.angle_gamma   90.00
#
_symmetry.space_group_name_H-M   'P 1'
#
loop_
_entity.id
_entity.type
_entity.pdbx_description
1 polymer ?
#
loop_
_entity_poly.entity_id
_entity_poly.type
_entity_poly.pdbx_seq_one_letter_code
_entity_poly.pdbx_strand_id
1 'polypeptide(L)' 'LTTIKRAPNEQLTDFNFRFQRSWDRIPVAVRPTAEGAFLYYLKALNSDISMLIQSMGGTTLPAAYSIAIRAENCLIQA' A
#
# COMPACT_ATOMS: atom_id res chain seq x y z
N LEU A 1 -7.63 -15.08 2.76
CA LEU A 1 -7.14 -13.76 3.20
C LEU A 1 -8.29 -12.77 3.07
N THR A 2 -8.87 -12.32 4.18
CA THR A 2 -9.92 -11.30 4.17
C THR A 2 -9.31 -10.02 3.60
N THR A 3 -9.80 -9.57 2.45
CA THR A 3 -9.23 -8.40 1.74
C THR A 3 -9.51 -7.14 2.57
N ILE A 4 -8.50 -6.67 3.30
CA ILE A 4 -8.58 -5.39 4.00
C ILE A 4 -8.60 -4.31 2.93
N LYS A 5 -9.64 -3.48 2.95
CA LYS A 5 -9.71 -2.26 2.16
C LYS A 5 -10.09 -1.11 3.07
N ARG A 6 -9.45 0.05 2.87
CA ARG A 6 -9.83 1.28 3.53
C ARG A 6 -11.20 1.73 3.01
N ALA A 7 -12.10 2.09 3.91
CA ALA A 7 -13.36 2.71 3.50
C ALA A 7 -13.16 4.20 3.17
N PRO A 8 -13.95 4.82 2.27
CA PRO A 8 -13.75 6.21 1.84
C PRO A 8 -13.70 7.22 2.99
N ASN A 9 -14.52 7.00 4.04
CA ASN A 9 -14.64 7.88 5.21
C ASN A 9 -13.86 7.36 6.44
N GLU A 10 -13.08 6.28 6.29
CA GLU A 10 -12.30 5.73 7.40
C GLU A 10 -11.07 6.60 7.66
N GLN A 11 -10.85 6.98 8.92
CA GLN A 11 -9.64 7.70 9.30
C GLN A 11 -8.41 6.81 9.06
N LEU A 12 -7.30 7.43 8.65
CA LEU A 12 -6.09 6.69 8.33
C LEU A 12 -5.54 5.93 9.55
N THR A 13 -5.70 6.49 10.75
CA THR A 13 -5.35 5.87 12.03
C THR A 13 -6.11 4.57 12.29
N ASP A 14 -7.43 4.58 12.12
CA ASP A 14 -8.29 3.40 12.30
C ASP A 14 -7.98 2.31 11.27
N PHE A 15 -7.78 2.71 10.02
CA PHE A 15 -7.34 1.82 8.95
C PHE A 15 -6.00 1.17 9.29
N ASN A 16 -5.00 1.95 9.71
CA ASN A 16 -3.67 1.45 10.05
C ASN A 16 -3.72 0.44 11.19
N PHE A 17 -4.53 0.72 12.22
CA PHE A 17 -4.73 -0.20 13.34
C PHE A 17 -5.33 -1.54 12.89
N ARG A 18 -6.36 -1.51 12.04
CA ARG A 18 -6.98 -2.71 11.47
C ARG A 18 -6.04 -3.47 10.55
N PHE A 19 -5.27 -2.74 9.73
CA PHE A 19 -4.28 -3.32 8.84
C PHE A 19 -3.24 -4.07 9.65
N GLN A 20 -2.63 -3.42 10.65
CA GLN A 20 -1.62 -4.02 11.52
C GLN A 20 -2.16 -5.27 12.23
N ARG A 21 -3.35 -5.21 12.84
CA ARG A 21 -3.98 -6.39 13.46
C ARG A 21 -4.15 -7.57 12.52
N SER A 22 -4.46 -7.29 11.27
CA SER A 22 -4.67 -8.34 10.27
C SER A 22 -3.35 -8.85 9.68
N TRP A 23 -2.36 -7.97 9.54
CA TRP A 23 -1.00 -8.28 9.16
C TRP A 23 -0.32 -9.21 10.18
N ASP A 24 -0.50 -8.91 11.47
CA ASP A 24 0.07 -9.71 12.56
C ASP A 24 -0.53 -11.11 12.65
N ARG A 25 -1.74 -11.32 12.13
CA ARG A 25 -2.37 -12.65 12.01
C ARG A 25 -1.76 -13.50 10.89
N ILE A 26 -1.00 -12.91 9.96
CA ILE A 26 -0.30 -13.67 8.92
C ILE A 26 0.90 -14.35 9.57
N PRO A 27 1.01 -15.69 9.53
CA PRO A 27 2.14 -16.41 10.10
C PRO A 27 3.45 -15.93 9.47
N VAL A 28 4.48 -15.75 10.30
CA VAL A 28 5.77 -15.19 9.86
C VAL A 28 6.38 -15.97 8.68
N ALA A 29 6.24 -17.30 8.68
CA ALA A 29 6.76 -18.17 7.62
C ALA A 29 6.15 -17.93 6.23
N VAL A 30 4.95 -17.33 6.16
CA VAL A 30 4.26 -17.01 4.89
C VAL A 30 4.00 -15.51 4.74
N ARG A 31 4.55 -14.69 5.64
CA ARG A 31 4.41 -13.25 5.61
C ARG A 31 5.19 -12.70 4.41
N PRO A 32 4.62 -11.78 3.61
CA PRO A 32 5.35 -11.15 2.52
C PRO A 32 6.64 -10.49 3.02
N THR A 33 7.64 -10.38 2.14
CA THR A 33 8.84 -9.58 2.38
C THR A 33 8.48 -8.14 2.73
N ALA A 34 9.41 -7.36 3.29
CA ALA A 34 9.18 -5.95 3.58
C ALA A 34 8.65 -5.17 2.34
N GLU A 35 9.13 -5.51 1.14
CA GLU A 35 8.65 -4.93 -0.12
C GLU A 35 7.23 -5.39 -0.46
N GLY A 36 6.93 -6.68 -0.30
CA GLY A 36 5.58 -7.22 -0.48
C GLY A 36 4.57 -6.66 0.51
N ALA A 37 5.01 -6.36 1.75
CA ALA A 37 4.20 -5.74 2.79
C ALA A 37 3.71 -4.35 2.39
N PHE A 38 4.60 -3.55 1.80
CA PHE A 38 4.27 -2.21 1.34
C PHE A 38 3.28 -2.22 0.16
N LEU A 39 3.50 -3.09 -0.83
CA LEU A 39 2.57 -3.22 -1.95
C LEU A 39 1.20 -3.72 -1.48
N TYR A 40 1.18 -4.64 -0.52
CA TYR A 40 -0.04 -5.12 0.11
C TYR A 40 -0.77 -4.01 0.88
N TYR A 41 -0.03 -3.18 1.61
CA TYR A 41 -0.54 -1.99 2.29
C TYR A 41 -1.14 -0.98 1.31
N LEU A 42 -0.42 -0.62 0.24
CA LEU A 42 -0.92 0.29 -0.79
C LEU A 42 -2.21 -0.22 -1.43
N LYS A 43 -2.27 -1.52 -1.77
CA LYS A 43 -3.47 -2.14 -2.34
C LYS A 43 -4.66 -2.11 -1.39
N ALA A 44 -4.42 -2.29 -0.09
CA ALA A 44 -5.44 -2.19 0.94
C ALA A 44 -5.88 -0.74 1.18
N LEU A 45 -4.95 0.21 1.07
CA LEU A 45 -5.20 1.64 1.28
C LEU A 45 -5.98 2.25 0.12
N ASN A 46 -5.56 1.99 -1.12
CA ASN A 46 -6.17 2.49 -2.34
C ASN A 46 -5.73 1.64 -3.54
N SER A 47 -6.66 0.86 -4.11
CA SER A 47 -6.37 -0.03 -5.23
C SER A 47 -5.91 0.69 -6.48
N ASP A 48 -6.41 1.90 -6.73
CA ASP A 48 -6.17 2.62 -7.97
C ASP A 48 -4.77 3.23 -7.97
N ILE A 49 -4.36 3.80 -6.83
CA ILE A 49 -2.97 4.23 -6.61
C ILE A 49 -2.01 3.04 -6.70
N SER A 50 -2.38 1.90 -6.10
CA SER A 50 -1.56 0.70 -6.17
C SER A 50 -1.39 0.17 -7.60
N MET A 51 -2.46 0.18 -8.42
CA MET A 51 -2.39 -0.20 -9.83
C MET A 51 -1.55 0.77 -10.65
N LEU A 52 -1.68 2.08 -10.40
CA LEU A 52 -0.90 3.12 -11.08
C LEU A 52 0.61 3.00 -10.77
N ILE A 53 0.97 2.73 -9.52
CA ILE A 53 2.37 2.50 -9.13
C ILE A 53 2.92 1.25 -9.84
N GLN A 54 2.15 0.17 -9.88
CA GLN A 54 2.56 -1.07 -10.55
C GLN A 54 2.69 -0.89 -12.08
N SER A 55 1.78 -0.15 -12.72
CA SER A 55 1.86 0.10 -14.18
C SER A 55 3.09 0.92 -14.57
N MET A 56 3.62 1.73 -13.66
CA MET A 56 4.88 2.47 -13.82
C MET A 56 6.13 1.66 -13.45
N GLY A 57 6.00 0.35 -13.19
CA GLY A 57 7.13 -0.53 -12.83
C GLY A 57 7.46 -0.55 -11.33
N GLY A 58 6.59 0.00 -10.47
CA GLY A 58 6.72 0.01 -9.01
C GLY A 58 6.39 -1.34 -8.37
N THR A 59 7.01 -2.42 -8.82
CA THR A 59 6.82 -3.78 -8.28
C THR A 59 7.75 -4.09 -7.10
N THR A 60 8.63 -3.16 -6.73
CA THR A 60 9.55 -3.25 -5.59
C THR A 60 9.45 -1.98 -4.74
N LEU A 61 9.91 -2.05 -3.49
CA LEU A 61 9.81 -0.91 -2.56
C LEU A 61 10.52 0.35 -3.07
N PRO A 62 11.78 0.28 -3.57
CA PRO A 62 12.48 1.47 -4.05
C PRO A 62 11.81 2.10 -5.27
N ALA A 63 11.33 1.27 -6.21
CA ALA A 63 10.64 1.73 -7.40
C ALA A 63 9.29 2.36 -7.05
N ALA A 64 8.50 1.70 -6.21
CA ALA A 64 7.18 2.17 -5.79
C ALA A 64 7.27 3.49 -5.01
N TYR A 65 8.27 3.64 -4.13
CA TYR A 65 8.53 4.87 -3.39
C TYR A 65 8.96 6.03 -4.32
N SER A 66 9.90 5.77 -5.24
CA SER A 66 10.35 6.76 -6.22
C SER A 66 9.21 7.25 -7.12
N ILE A 67 8.33 6.33 -7.53
CA ILE A 67 7.14 6.64 -8.33
C ILE A 67 6.11 7.43 -7.51
N ALA A 68 5.88 7.09 -6.24
CA ALA A 68 5.00 7.84 -5.36
C ALA A 68 5.47 9.30 -5.17
N ILE A 69 6.77 9.51 -4.93
CA ILE A 69 7.35 10.86 -4.84
C ILE A 69 7.22 11.61 -6.18
N ARG A 70 7.50 10.95 -7.31
CA ARG A 70 7.32 11.57 -8.63
C ARG A 70 5.87 11.98 -8.88
N ALA A 71 4.91 11.12 -8.52
CA ALA A 71 3.48 11.42 -8.66
C ALA A 71 3.06 12.60 -7.78
N GLU A 72 3.54 12.66 -6.53
CA GLU A 72 3.31 13.79 -5.62
C GLU A 72 3.88 15.10 -6.20
N ASN A 73 5.11 15.07 -6.72
CA ASN A 73 5.72 16.22 -7.37
C ASN A 73 4.96 16.68 -8.63
N CYS A 74 4.43 15.75 -9.43
CA CYS A 74 3.62 16.08 -10.61
C CYS A 74 2.27 16.71 -10.25
N LEU A 75 1.67 16.34 -9.12
CA LEU A 75 0.38 16.88 -8.68
C LEU A 75 0.50 18.24 -7.99
N ILE A 76 1.65 18.54 -7.37
CA ILE A 76 1.95 19.86 -6.78
C ILE A 76 2.28 20.91 -7.86
N GLN A 77 2.73 20.46 -9.04
CA GLN A 77 3.11 21.34 -10.16
C GLN A 77 1.98 21.57 -11.19
N ALA A 78 0.79 21.01 -10.98
CA ALA A 78 -0.39 21.22 -11.82
C ALA A 78 -1.33 22.27 -11.23
#